data_AF-A0A0F6W5X6-F1
#
_entry.id   AF-A0A0F6W5X6-F1
#
_cell.length_a   1.000
_cell.length_b   1.000
_cell.length_c   1.000
_cell.angle_alpha   90.00
_cell.angle_beta   90.00
_cell.angle_gamma   90.00
#
_symmetry.space_group_name_H-M   'P 1'
#
loop_
_entity.id
_entity.type
_entity.pdbx_description
1 polymer ?
#
loop_
_entity_poly.entity_id
_entity_poly.type
_entity_poly.pdbx_seq_one_letter_code
_entity_poly.pdbx_strand_id
1 'polypeptide(L)'
;MIGIPLGLLYANASEWVIHKYILHERGRKKGGLWQFHWVEHHRNVRLHGHHDPDYDRSVFGWHAQGKEALMLTLGAAAHLPLFPIAPFFTATVVFSAIDYYRKHKRSHMDPEWAREHLPWHYDHHMGPDQDKNWCVTHPWFDVLMGTRVPYVGTQRELEDRARMQKAMERRKQRAAEKAAQPADASESAPIEAEPASA
;
A
#
# COMPACT_ATOMS: atom_id res chain seq x y z
N MET A 1 11.33 7.32 32.38
CA MET A 1 10.05 6.74 31.89
C MET A 1 9.28 7.65 30.92
N ILE A 2 9.30 8.99 31.07
CA ILE A 2 8.61 9.92 30.14
C ILE A 2 9.03 9.79 28.66
N GLY A 3 10.21 9.23 28.38
CA GLY A 3 10.67 8.97 27.01
C GLY A 3 9.75 8.05 26.21
N ILE A 4 9.01 7.13 26.85
CA ILE A 4 8.07 6.23 26.16
C ILE A 4 6.89 7.00 25.56
N PRO A 5 6.06 7.73 26.35
CA PRO A 5 4.95 8.49 25.77
C PRO A 5 5.43 9.56 24.78
N LEU A 6 6.57 10.20 25.02
CA LEU A 6 7.16 11.14 24.07
C LEU A 6 7.59 10.47 22.77
N GLY A 7 8.17 9.27 22.83
CA GLY A 7 8.56 8.49 21.66
C GLY A 7 7.35 8.06 20.82
N LEU A 8 6.27 7.62 21.46
CA LEU A 8 5.02 7.26 20.78
C LEU A 8 4.38 8.48 20.10
N LEU A 9 4.30 9.61 20.80
CA LEU A 9 3.76 10.85 20.24
C LEU A 9 4.62 11.34 19.06
N TYR A 10 5.95 11.33 19.21
CA TYR A 10 6.90 11.70 18.16
C TYR A 10 6.77 10.79 16.93
N ALA A 11 6.66 9.47 17.13
CA ALA A 11 6.55 8.52 16.03
C ALA A 11 5.25 8.73 15.24
N ASN A 12 4.11 8.90 15.92
CA ASN A 12 2.84 9.15 15.23
C ASN A 12 2.80 10.52 14.53
N ALA A 13 3.42 11.55 15.13
CA ALA A 13 3.62 12.84 14.47
C ALA A 13 4.46 12.69 13.18
N SER A 14 5.52 11.89 13.26
CA SER A 14 6.42 11.62 12.15
C SER A 14 5.72 10.84 11.04
N GLU A 15 4.86 9.86 11.37
CA GLU A 15 3.99 9.21 10.37
C GLU A 15 3.18 10.25 9.61
N TRP A 16 2.47 11.13 10.31
CA TRP A 16 1.63 12.15 9.69
C TRP A 16 2.44 13.09 8.77
N VAL A 17 3.56 13.62 9.27
CA VAL A 17 4.41 14.56 8.52
C VAL A 17 5.04 13.90 7.30
N ILE A 18 5.67 12.73 7.49
CA ILE A 18 6.39 12.02 6.42
C ILE A 18 5.38 11.56 5.37
N HIS A 19 4.26 10.97 5.78
CA HIS A 19 3.29 10.43 4.85
C HIS A 19 2.68 11.53 3.98
N LYS A 20 2.27 12.66 4.59
CA LYS A 20 1.73 13.80 3.87
C LYS A 20 2.76 14.48 2.96
N TYR A 21 3.83 15.03 3.54
CA TYR A 21 4.73 15.94 2.83
C TYR A 21 5.79 15.22 1.98
N ILE A 22 6.20 14.01 2.37
CA ILE A 22 7.24 13.27 1.68
C ILE A 22 6.61 12.21 0.76
N LEU A 23 5.76 11.33 1.30
CA LEU A 23 5.27 10.20 0.52
C LEU A 23 4.16 10.61 -0.47
N HIS A 24 3.26 11.53 -0.10
CA HIS A 24 2.22 12.04 -1.01
C HIS A 24 2.66 13.25 -1.82
N GLU A 25 2.92 14.40 -1.18
CA GLU A 25 3.18 15.65 -1.92
C GLU A 25 4.41 15.54 -2.82
N ARG A 26 5.50 14.93 -2.34
CA ARG A 26 6.69 14.68 -3.18
C ARG A 26 6.55 13.40 -4.02
N GLY A 27 5.87 12.36 -3.55
CA GLY A 27 5.68 11.12 -4.31
C GLY A 27 4.80 11.26 -5.56
N ARG A 28 3.96 12.30 -5.62
CA ARG A 28 3.20 12.62 -6.85
C ARG A 28 4.06 13.25 -7.95
N LYS A 29 5.28 13.70 -7.64
CA LYS A 29 6.21 14.27 -8.63
C LYS A 29 6.92 13.16 -9.40
N LYS A 30 6.88 13.25 -10.73
CA LYS A 30 7.48 12.26 -11.64
C LYS A 30 9.01 12.19 -11.45
N GLY A 31 9.57 10.97 -11.50
CA GLY A 31 11.00 10.69 -11.44
C GLY A 31 11.65 10.80 -10.05
N GLY A 32 10.86 11.08 -9.01
CA GLY A 32 11.36 11.22 -7.64
C GLY A 32 11.50 9.88 -6.91
N LEU A 33 12.43 9.83 -5.94
CA LEU A 33 12.63 8.66 -5.07
C LEU A 33 11.34 8.21 -4.38
N TRP A 34 10.46 9.13 -4.02
CA TRP A 34 9.22 8.88 -3.27
C TRP A 34 8.04 8.42 -4.13
N GLN A 35 8.23 8.35 -5.46
CA GLN A 35 7.15 8.02 -6.39
C GLN A 35 6.61 6.60 -6.19
N PHE A 36 7.39 5.70 -5.60
CA PHE A 36 6.95 4.34 -5.28
C PHE A 36 5.68 4.35 -4.43
N HIS A 37 5.54 5.31 -3.51
CA HIS A 37 4.39 5.37 -2.63
C HIS A 37 3.09 5.58 -3.42
N TRP A 38 3.11 6.44 -4.44
CA TRP A 38 1.93 6.73 -5.24
C TRP A 38 1.70 5.74 -6.39
N VAL A 39 2.75 5.49 -7.18
CA VAL A 39 2.65 4.78 -8.46
C VAL A 39 2.72 3.26 -8.30
N GLU A 40 3.45 2.77 -7.30
CA GLU A 40 3.52 1.35 -6.98
C GLU A 40 2.44 1.05 -5.92
N HIS A 41 2.64 1.53 -4.69
CA HIS A 41 1.84 1.16 -3.53
C HIS A 41 0.37 1.59 -3.62
N HIS A 42 0.06 2.90 -3.62
CA HIS A 42 -1.34 3.36 -3.67
C HIS A 42 -2.13 2.83 -4.86
N ARG A 43 -1.51 2.82 -6.04
CA ARG A 43 -2.12 2.29 -7.25
C ARG A 43 -2.45 0.81 -7.10
N ASN A 44 -1.49 -0.01 -6.63
CA ASN A 44 -1.70 -1.43 -6.42
C ASN A 44 -2.79 -1.68 -5.38
N VAL A 45 -2.73 -1.01 -4.24
CA VAL A 45 -3.72 -1.12 -3.15
C VAL A 45 -5.14 -0.85 -3.67
N ARG A 46 -5.33 0.21 -4.47
CA ARG A 46 -6.66 0.51 -5.02
C ARG A 46 -7.13 -0.49 -6.08
N LEU A 47 -6.21 -0.99 -6.91
CA LEU A 47 -6.56 -1.95 -7.96
C LEU A 47 -6.91 -3.34 -7.42
N HIS A 48 -6.37 -3.71 -6.26
CA HIS A 48 -6.53 -5.05 -5.67
C HIS A 48 -7.33 -5.03 -4.36
N GLY A 49 -8.20 -4.03 -4.15
CA GLY A 49 -9.15 -4.04 -3.04
C GLY A 49 -8.48 -3.97 -1.66
N HIS A 50 -7.53 -3.06 -1.52
CA HIS A 50 -6.65 -2.83 -0.37
C HIS A 50 -5.45 -3.79 -0.24
N HIS A 51 -5.36 -4.83 -1.08
CA HIS A 51 -4.19 -5.70 -1.13
C HIS A 51 -3.03 -5.05 -1.89
N ASP A 52 -1.79 -5.18 -1.40
CA ASP A 52 -0.59 -4.77 -2.16
C ASP A 52 0.32 -5.98 -2.46
N PRO A 53 0.39 -6.42 -3.74
CA PRO A 53 1.23 -7.52 -4.18
C PRO A 53 2.74 -7.33 -3.91
N ASP A 54 3.20 -6.10 -3.65
CA ASP A 54 4.61 -5.90 -3.30
C ASP A 54 4.97 -6.48 -1.92
N TYR A 55 3.98 -6.77 -1.05
CA TYR A 55 4.23 -7.45 0.23
C TYR A 55 4.38 -8.98 0.12
N ASP A 56 3.98 -9.57 -1.01
CA ASP A 56 4.21 -10.99 -1.33
C ASP A 56 5.66 -11.26 -1.79
N ARG A 57 6.40 -10.19 -2.06
CA ARG A 57 7.75 -10.25 -2.61
C ARG A 57 8.79 -10.13 -1.48
N SER A 58 10.05 -10.36 -1.82
CA SER A 58 11.17 -10.20 -0.89
C SER A 58 11.29 -8.75 -0.42
N VAL A 59 11.61 -8.54 0.87
CA VAL A 59 11.88 -7.20 1.45
C VAL A 59 13.15 -6.56 0.90
N PHE A 60 14.03 -7.34 0.28
CA PHE A 60 15.26 -6.84 -0.33
C PHE A 60 15.09 -6.37 -1.78
N GLY A 61 13.88 -6.45 -2.34
CA GLY A 61 13.62 -6.00 -3.71
C GLY A 61 13.48 -4.47 -3.83
N TRP A 62 13.81 -3.93 -5.01
CA TRP A 62 13.69 -2.48 -5.28
C TRP A 62 12.27 -2.07 -5.73
N HIS A 63 11.29 -2.35 -4.88
CA HIS A 63 9.87 -1.99 -5.05
C HIS A 63 9.34 -1.37 -3.76
N ALA A 64 8.03 -1.08 -3.67
CA ALA A 64 7.47 -0.30 -2.57
C ALA A 64 7.84 -0.85 -1.18
N GLN A 65 7.59 -2.16 -0.93
CA GLN A 65 7.93 -2.81 0.34
C GLN A 65 9.41 -2.66 0.71
N GLY A 66 10.34 -2.88 -0.22
CA GLY A 66 11.77 -2.84 0.10
C GLY A 66 12.28 -1.42 0.33
N LYS A 67 11.77 -0.44 -0.43
CA LYS A 67 12.06 0.98 -0.21
C LYS A 67 11.50 1.45 1.13
N GLU A 68 10.27 1.05 1.49
CA GLU A 68 9.68 1.31 2.80
C GLU A 68 10.57 0.75 3.92
N ALA A 69 10.93 -0.54 3.87
CA ALA A 69 11.75 -1.19 4.89
C ALA A 69 13.13 -0.52 5.02
N LEU A 70 13.77 -0.16 3.90
CA LEU A 70 15.03 0.57 3.89
C LEU A 70 14.88 1.94 4.57
N MET A 71 13.87 2.73 4.20
CA MET A 71 13.67 4.06 4.75
C MET A 71 13.32 4.04 6.24
N LEU A 72 12.50 3.09 6.70
CA LEU A 72 12.21 2.89 8.11
C LEU A 72 13.48 2.49 8.89
N THR A 73 14.30 1.60 8.33
CA THR A 73 15.56 1.18 8.95
C THR A 73 16.52 2.36 9.09
N LEU A 74 16.70 3.16 8.03
CA LEU A 74 17.54 4.36 8.07
C LEU A 74 17.00 5.40 9.06
N GLY A 75 15.68 5.61 9.09
CA GLY A 75 15.03 6.51 10.04
C GLY A 75 15.24 6.09 11.49
N ALA A 76 15.06 4.79 11.81
CA ALA A 76 15.33 4.25 13.13
C ALA A 76 16.82 4.36 13.51
N ALA A 77 17.72 4.02 12.58
CA ALA A 77 19.17 4.09 12.78
C ALA A 77 19.65 5.52 13.10
N ALA A 78 19.07 6.54 12.45
CA ALA A 78 19.39 7.94 12.70
C ALA A 78 19.13 8.39 14.15
N HIS A 79 18.28 7.68 14.90
CA HIS A 79 17.97 7.98 16.29
C HIS A 79 18.88 7.26 17.31
N LEU A 80 19.66 6.25 16.88
CA LEU A 80 20.53 5.47 17.76
C LEU A 80 21.55 6.31 18.55
N PRO A 81 22.15 7.39 17.99
CA PRO A 81 23.05 8.25 18.76
C PRO A 81 22.42 8.88 20.01
N LEU A 82 21.09 8.98 20.10
CA LEU A 82 20.39 9.50 21.27
C LEU A 82 20.30 8.49 22.42
N PHE A 83 20.59 7.20 22.19
CA PHE A 83 20.38 6.14 23.17
C PHE A 83 21.09 6.36 24.51
N PRO A 84 22.36 6.85 24.59
CA PRO A 84 23.03 7.09 25.87
C PRO A 84 22.37 8.17 26.74
N ILE A 85 21.60 9.08 26.13
CA ILE A 85 20.99 10.24 26.81
C ILE A 85 19.49 10.04 27.01
N ALA A 86 18.81 9.41 26.05
CA ALA A 86 17.35 9.24 26.04
C ALA A 86 16.96 7.79 25.67
N PRO A 87 17.40 6.77 26.43
CA PRO A 87 17.30 5.37 26.02
C PRO A 87 15.85 4.91 25.79
N PHE A 88 14.92 5.33 26.66
CA PHE A 88 13.50 4.98 26.52
C PHE A 88 12.83 5.65 25.32
N PHE A 89 13.24 6.88 24.98
CA PHE A 89 12.73 7.55 23.79
C PHE A 89 13.24 6.85 22.54
N THR A 90 14.56 6.65 22.44
CA THR A 90 15.18 5.99 21.28
C THR A 90 14.65 4.58 21.07
N ALA A 91 14.55 3.78 22.14
CA ALA A 91 13.99 2.43 22.07
C ALA A 91 12.53 2.45 21.59
N THR A 92 11.74 3.43 22.03
CA THR A 92 10.35 3.58 21.58
C THR A 92 10.26 3.96 20.11
N VAL A 93 11.11 4.86 19.61
CA VAL A 93 11.14 5.23 18.19
C VAL A 93 11.51 4.03 17.31
N VAL A 94 12.53 3.25 17.70
CA VAL A 94 12.92 2.02 17.00
C VAL A 94 11.77 1.00 17.02
N PHE A 95 11.14 0.80 18.17
CA PHE A 95 9.97 -0.06 18.31
C PHE A 95 8.83 0.40 17.38
N SER A 96 8.51 1.69 17.36
CA SER A 96 7.45 2.24 16.52
C SER A 96 7.72 2.07 15.03
N ALA A 97 8.97 2.16 14.57
CA ALA A 97 9.32 1.88 13.18
C ALA A 97 9.06 0.40 12.80
N ILE A 98 9.37 -0.52 13.72
CA ILE A 98 9.10 -1.96 13.54
C ILE A 98 7.59 -2.24 13.56
N ASP A 99 6.86 -1.65 14.52
CA ASP A 99 5.41 -1.80 14.65
C ASP A 99 4.68 -1.22 13.43
N TYR A 100 5.12 -0.06 12.92
CA TYR A 100 4.65 0.53 11.67
C TYR A 100 4.76 -0.47 10.53
N TYR A 101 5.97 -1.00 10.26
CA TYR A 101 6.17 -1.91 9.13
C TYR A 101 5.29 -3.16 9.26
N ARG A 102 5.20 -3.72 10.47
CA ARG A 102 4.38 -4.92 10.72
C ARG A 102 2.90 -4.67 10.49
N LYS A 103 2.37 -3.56 11.03
CA LYS A 103 0.96 -3.18 10.87
C LYS A 103 0.63 -2.84 9.43
N HIS A 104 1.49 -2.06 8.77
CA HIS A 104 1.31 -1.65 7.38
C HIS A 104 1.35 -2.84 6.43
N LYS A 105 2.37 -3.71 6.57
CA LYS A 105 2.44 -4.96 5.80
C LYS A 105 1.20 -5.83 6.05
N ARG A 106 0.81 -6.02 7.32
CA ARG A 106 -0.37 -6.84 7.65
C ARG A 106 -1.64 -6.27 7.06
N SER A 107 -1.86 -4.95 7.11
CA SER A 107 -3.08 -4.35 6.57
C SER A 107 -3.25 -4.59 5.07
N HIS A 108 -2.14 -4.66 4.33
CA HIS A 108 -2.17 -4.91 2.90
C HIS A 108 -2.11 -6.38 2.50
N MET A 109 -1.81 -7.29 3.42
CA MET A 109 -1.96 -8.74 3.20
C MET A 109 -3.33 -9.25 3.66
N ASP A 110 -3.96 -8.58 4.62
CA ASP A 110 -5.27 -8.92 5.17
C ASP A 110 -6.17 -7.67 5.21
N PRO A 111 -6.85 -7.36 4.08
CA PRO A 111 -7.76 -6.21 3.98
C PRO A 111 -8.90 -6.20 5.00
N GLU A 112 -9.40 -7.36 5.42
CA GLU A 112 -10.49 -7.42 6.40
C GLU A 112 -9.97 -7.11 7.80
N TRP A 113 -8.78 -7.61 8.15
CA TRP A 113 -8.10 -7.21 9.38
C TRP A 113 -7.81 -5.70 9.40
N ALA A 114 -7.34 -5.14 8.28
CA ALA A 114 -7.09 -3.70 8.15
C ALA A 114 -8.36 -2.88 8.40
N ARG A 115 -9.46 -3.27 7.77
CA ARG A 115 -10.75 -2.59 7.90
C ARG A 115 -11.29 -2.61 9.33
N GLU A 116 -11.04 -3.69 10.08
CA GLU A 116 -11.46 -3.82 11.47
C GLU A 116 -10.51 -3.10 12.45
N HIS A 117 -9.19 -3.22 12.27
CA HIS A 117 -8.20 -2.82 13.28
C HIS A 117 -7.51 -1.50 12.97
N LEU A 118 -7.37 -1.15 11.69
CA LEU A 118 -6.76 0.08 11.18
C LEU A 118 -7.70 0.77 10.17
N PRO A 119 -8.99 1.02 10.50
CA PRO A 119 -9.96 1.57 9.55
C PRO A 119 -9.52 2.92 8.97
N TRP A 120 -8.76 3.72 9.71
CA TRP A 120 -8.20 4.98 9.19
C TRP A 120 -7.20 4.76 8.04
N HIS A 121 -6.37 3.72 8.11
CA HIS A 121 -5.44 3.37 7.03
C HIS A 121 -6.19 2.75 5.85
N TYR A 122 -7.22 1.95 6.11
CA TYR A 122 -8.13 1.50 5.05
C TYR A 122 -8.77 2.68 4.32
N ASP A 123 -9.29 3.65 5.07
CA ASP A 123 -9.91 4.87 4.56
C ASP A 123 -8.94 5.70 3.72
N HIS A 124 -7.67 5.80 4.14
CA HIS A 124 -6.62 6.50 3.40
C HIS A 124 -6.49 6.01 1.94
N HIS A 125 -6.51 4.69 1.75
CA HIS A 125 -6.34 4.09 0.44
C HIS A 125 -7.64 4.00 -0.35
N MET A 126 -8.72 3.60 0.31
CA MET A 126 -9.96 3.20 -0.35
C MET A 126 -11.00 4.32 -0.39
N GLY A 127 -10.83 5.35 0.45
CA GLY A 127 -11.67 6.53 0.45
C GLY A 127 -11.59 7.34 -0.85
N PRO A 128 -12.56 8.24 -1.07
CA PRO A 128 -12.59 9.10 -2.24
C PRO A 128 -11.45 10.12 -2.24
N ASP A 129 -11.07 10.63 -1.07
CA ASP A 129 -9.98 11.59 -0.89
C ASP A 129 -8.78 10.88 -0.24
N GLN A 130 -7.72 10.69 -1.02
CA GLN A 130 -6.48 10.07 -0.56
C GLN A 130 -5.52 11.06 0.10
N ASP A 131 -5.85 12.36 0.08
CA ASP A 131 -5.09 13.41 0.78
C ASP A 131 -5.62 13.61 2.23
N LYS A 132 -6.01 12.51 2.89
CA LYS A 132 -6.58 12.40 4.25
C LYS A 132 -6.09 11.15 4.96
N ASN A 133 -6.25 11.07 6.28
CA ASN A 133 -5.92 9.86 7.08
C ASN A 133 -4.45 9.40 6.92
N TRP A 134 -3.49 10.25 7.28
CA TRP A 134 -2.07 10.05 7.01
C TRP A 134 -1.38 9.06 7.97
N CYS A 135 -1.90 8.86 9.18
CA CYS A 135 -1.25 7.96 10.12
C CYS A 135 -1.61 6.50 9.80
N VAL A 136 -0.68 5.57 10.04
CA VAL A 136 -0.89 4.14 9.79
C VAL A 136 -1.14 3.40 11.09
N THR A 137 -0.32 3.63 12.11
CA THR A 137 -0.38 2.82 13.34
C THR A 137 -1.52 3.21 14.28
N HIS A 138 -1.81 4.51 14.36
CA HIS A 138 -2.85 5.13 15.19
C HIS A 138 -3.28 6.46 14.56
N PRO A 139 -4.56 6.88 14.64
CA PRO A 139 -5.01 8.10 13.98
C PRO A 139 -4.80 9.37 14.82
N TRP A 140 -3.90 9.39 15.80
CA TRP A 140 -3.84 10.49 16.78
C TRP A 140 -3.55 11.83 16.12
N PHE A 141 -2.54 11.90 15.24
CA PHE A 141 -2.23 13.13 14.52
C PHE A 141 -3.23 13.44 13.42
N ASP A 142 -3.93 12.44 12.86
CA ASP A 142 -5.05 12.74 11.98
C ASP A 142 -6.22 13.41 12.69
N VAL A 143 -6.52 12.98 13.91
CA VAL A 143 -7.55 13.62 14.74
C VAL A 143 -7.08 15.00 15.18
N LEU A 144 -5.85 15.12 15.69
CA LEU A 144 -5.29 16.37 16.17
C LEU A 144 -5.20 17.44 15.07
N MET A 145 -4.80 17.05 13.86
CA MET A 145 -4.65 17.96 12.73
C MET A 145 -5.92 18.10 11.88
N GLY A 146 -7.02 17.45 12.26
CA GLY A 146 -8.30 17.53 11.53
C GLY A 146 -8.26 16.89 10.14
N THR A 147 -7.40 15.90 9.92
CA THR A 147 -7.28 15.15 8.65
C THR A 147 -7.96 13.78 8.68
N ARG A 148 -8.54 13.36 9.81
CA ARG A 148 -9.34 12.13 9.91
C ARG A 148 -10.68 12.28 9.18
N VAL A 149 -10.92 11.46 8.16
CA VAL A 149 -12.17 11.37 7.41
C VAL A 149 -12.62 9.90 7.32
N PRO A 150 -13.65 9.49 8.08
CA PRO A 150 -14.18 8.12 8.05
C PRO A 150 -14.76 7.74 6.69
N TYR A 151 -14.48 6.50 6.25
CA TYR A 151 -15.05 5.91 5.04
C TYR A 151 -15.59 4.50 5.30
N VAL A 152 -14.87 3.67 6.04
CA VAL A 152 -15.36 2.37 6.53
C VAL A 152 -16.66 2.56 7.33
N GLY A 153 -17.63 1.70 7.05
CA GLY A 153 -18.97 1.72 7.64
C GLY A 153 -19.95 2.69 6.97
N THR A 154 -19.51 3.47 5.98
CA THR A 154 -20.40 4.39 5.26
C THR A 154 -21.17 3.68 4.14
N GLN A 155 -22.32 4.24 3.76
CA GLN A 155 -23.08 3.80 2.59
C GLN A 155 -22.21 3.80 1.32
N ARG A 156 -21.31 4.79 1.21
CA ARG A 156 -20.40 4.91 0.08
C ARG A 156 -19.43 3.72 0.00
N GLU A 157 -18.86 3.28 1.12
CA GLU A 157 -17.98 2.11 1.14
C GLU A 157 -18.71 0.85 0.67
N LEU A 158 -19.93 0.63 1.16
CA LEU A 158 -20.76 -0.52 0.77
C LEU A 158 -21.00 -0.55 -0.75
N GLU A 159 -21.35 0.60 -1.33
CA GLU A 159 -21.54 0.74 -2.78
C GLU A 159 -20.24 0.50 -3.56
N ASP A 160 -19.12 1.06 -3.11
CA ASP A 160 -17.83 0.95 -3.77
C ASP A 160 -17.34 -0.51 -3.77
N ARG A 161 -17.53 -1.23 -2.64
CA ARG A 161 -17.21 -2.67 -2.53
C ARG A 161 -18.12 -3.53 -3.40
N ALA A 162 -19.42 -3.26 -3.43
CA ALA A 162 -20.35 -3.97 -4.31
C ALA A 162 -19.99 -3.77 -5.80
N ARG A 163 -19.61 -2.56 -6.20
CA ARG A 163 -19.13 -2.29 -7.56
C ARG A 163 -17.84 -3.05 -7.87
N MET A 164 -16.89 -3.10 -6.94
CA MET A 164 -15.64 -3.84 -7.10
C MET A 164 -15.88 -5.35 -7.24
N GLN A 165 -16.74 -5.93 -6.41
CA GLN A 165 -17.12 -7.35 -6.48
C GLN A 165 -17.75 -7.69 -7.84
N LYS A 166 -18.74 -6.90 -8.27
CA LYS A 166 -19.38 -7.06 -9.59
C LYS A 166 -18.38 -6.94 -10.75
N ALA A 167 -17.40 -6.04 -10.65
CA ALA A 167 -16.36 -5.89 -11.66
C ALA A 167 -15.43 -7.12 -11.69
N MET A 168 -15.08 -7.68 -10.53
CA MET A 168 -14.27 -8.88 -10.41
C MET A 168 -14.99 -10.11 -11.00
N GLU A 169 -16.27 -10.29 -10.69
CA GLU A 169 -17.11 -11.36 -11.24
C GLU A 169 -17.19 -11.29 -12.77
N ARG A 170 -17.43 -10.09 -13.32
CA ARG A 170 -17.45 -9.88 -14.78
C ARG A 170 -16.11 -10.22 -15.43
N ARG A 171 -14.99 -9.89 -14.79
CA ARG A 171 -13.65 -10.26 -15.30
C ARG A 171 -13.45 -11.77 -15.29
N LYS A 172 -13.86 -12.47 -14.22
CA LYS A 172 -13.80 -13.93 -14.13
C LYS A 172 -14.66 -14.59 -15.22
N GLN A 173 -15.88 -14.11 -15.42
CA GLN A 173 -16.78 -14.60 -16.48
C GLN A 173 -16.15 -14.44 -17.87
N ARG A 174 -15.65 -13.25 -18.21
CA ARG A 174 -14.98 -13.00 -19.50
C ARG A 174 -13.73 -13.87 -19.70
N ALA A 175 -12.96 -14.11 -18.64
CA ALA A 175 -11.80 -14.99 -18.70
C ALA A 175 -12.20 -16.45 -18.96
N ALA A 176 -13.28 -16.92 -18.32
CA ALA A 176 -13.83 -18.25 -18.55
C ALA A 176 -14.40 -18.41 -19.96
N GLU A 177 -15.16 -17.43 -20.46
CA GLU A 177 -15.67 -17.40 -21.83
C GLU A 177 -14.54 -17.47 -22.86
N LYS A 178 -13.47 -16.69 -22.67
CA LYS A 178 -12.30 -16.71 -23.55
C LYS A 178 -11.57 -18.05 -23.50
N ALA A 179 -11.46 -18.68 -22.34
CA ALA A 179 -10.84 -20.00 -22.20
C ALA A 179 -11.68 -21.14 -22.81
N ALA A 180 -13.00 -20.95 -22.90
CA ALA A 180 -13.93 -21.91 -23.49
C ALA A 180 -14.09 -21.78 -25.01
N GLN A 181 -13.56 -20.71 -25.63
CA GLN A 181 -13.53 -20.59 -27.08
C GLN A 181 -12.47 -21.55 -27.64
N PRO A 182 -12.83 -22.47 -28.56
CA PRO A 182 -11.84 -23.34 -29.20
C PRO A 182 -10.84 -22.47 -29.97
N ALA A 183 -9.57 -22.85 -29.94
CA ALA A 183 -8.54 -22.22 -30.77
C ALA A 183 -8.98 -22.35 -32.23
N ASP A 184 -9.09 -21.22 -32.93
CA ASP A 184 -9.51 -21.17 -34.32
C ASP A 184 -8.58 -22.06 -35.16
N ALA A 185 -9.12 -23.14 -35.71
CA ALA A 185 -8.39 -24.13 -36.49
C ALA A 185 -8.20 -23.63 -37.94
N SER A 186 -7.66 -22.41 -38.11
CA SER A 186 -7.47 -21.78 -39.43
C SER A 186 -6.00 -21.60 -39.84
N GLU A 187 -5.06 -22.35 -39.25
CA GLU A 187 -3.66 -22.41 -39.68
C GLU A 187 -3.25 -23.83 -40.06
N SER A 188 -3.90 -24.40 -41.08
CA SER A 188 -3.37 -25.55 -41.82
C SER A 188 -3.96 -25.63 -43.22
N ALA A 189 -3.63 -24.68 -44.09
CA ALA A 189 -3.68 -24.91 -45.52
C ALA A 189 -2.24 -25.28 -45.98
N PRO A 190 -2.00 -26.49 -46.51
CA PRO A 190 -0.70 -26.82 -47.09
C PRO A 190 -0.49 -25.95 -48.32
N ILE A 191 0.69 -25.33 -48.41
CA ILE A 191 1.16 -24.69 -49.64
C ILE A 191 1.42 -25.81 -50.64
N GLU A 192 0.57 -25.94 -51.67
CA GLU A 192 0.84 -26.81 -52.81
C GLU A 192 2.13 -26.33 -53.51
N ALA A 193 3.16 -27.17 -53.50
CA ALA A 193 4.39 -26.92 -54.23
C ALA A 193 4.14 -27.17 -55.73
N GLU A 194 4.33 -26.14 -56.55
CA GLU A 194 4.40 -26.28 -58.01
C GLU A 194 5.57 -27.18 -58.42
N PRO A 195 5.40 -28.08 -59.40
CA PRO A 195 6.50 -28.86 -59.93
C PRO A 195 7.33 -28.00 -60.90
N ALA A 196 8.64 -27.97 -60.67
CA ALA A 196 9.61 -27.37 -61.60
C ALA A 196 9.60 -28.12 -62.94
N SER A 197 9.31 -27.40 -64.03
CA SER A 197 9.53 -27.88 -65.40
C SER A 197 10.98 -27.64 -65.83
N ALA A 198 11.52 -28.65 -66.50
CA ALA A 198 12.85 -28.83 -67.11
C ALA A 198 13.52 -27.60 -67.73
#